data_AF-A0A8J4LLM3-F1
#
_entry.id   AF-A0A8J4LLM3-F1
#
_cell.length_a   1.000
_cell.length_b   1.000
_cell.length_c   1.000
_cell.angle_alpha   90.00
_cell.angle_beta   90.00
_cell.angle_gamma   90.00
#
_symmetry.space_group_name_H-M   'P 1'
#
loop_
_entity.id
_entity.type
_entity.pdbx_description
1 polymer ?
#
loop_
_entity_poly.entity_id
_entity_poly.type
_entity_poly.pdbx_seq_one_letter_code
_entity_poly.pdbx_strand_id
1 'polypeptide(L)'
;MKAQMLAIALALGLVATAQAASFPYTNCQQAPSSYSVNSVVTVKPPSTYCFKIEVNVPPGCNSYCCKADLRKFELNVNPSCKISGVKLSATLNGVPTASRPTLDPAPNTAAGVILRITNLGLTMDTADGAEICVTLGTNSAGKGCLSLDQLCVPPVGGVPGECNTALWDSKFDCCPVDIVGVPDQPLVVPPINCTCDYNPGSTPFVASGIATATVNAKTTTYCMPISTTTDYVPSGCGAVDNLLKVELYAKQALSASIKSLSLVPATGSPVTLSASWGGANSNILKFTPVNWNVAKATNAKICVELKAGTTLSDLCFGPTCSLFLFNSNKACCPLYRVSSLPVP
;
A
#
# COMPACT_ATOMS: atom_id res chain seq x y z
N MET A 1 61.82 -43.39 -6.41
CA MET A 1 60.38 -43.36 -6.73
C MET A 1 59.68 -42.55 -5.64
N LYS A 2 59.27 -41.31 -5.92
CA LYS A 2 58.52 -40.46 -4.97
C LYS A 2 57.20 -40.07 -5.63
N ALA A 3 56.10 -40.62 -5.12
CA ALA A 3 54.75 -40.30 -5.55
C ALA A 3 54.35 -38.92 -5.00
N GLN A 4 53.87 -38.04 -5.89
CA GLN A 4 53.26 -36.77 -5.51
C GLN A 4 51.77 -37.02 -5.22
N MET A 5 51.38 -36.87 -3.96
CA MET A 5 49.98 -36.75 -3.53
C MET A 5 49.51 -35.32 -3.84
N LEU A 6 48.54 -35.19 -4.72
CA LEU A 6 47.82 -33.94 -4.97
C LEU A 6 46.58 -33.91 -4.05
N ALA A 7 46.59 -33.06 -3.03
CA ALA A 7 45.42 -32.82 -2.19
C ALA A 7 44.56 -31.72 -2.82
N ILE A 8 43.36 -32.07 -3.28
CA ILE A 8 42.35 -31.12 -3.75
C ILE A 8 41.53 -30.67 -2.53
N ALA A 9 41.73 -29.44 -2.09
CA ALA A 9 40.88 -28.81 -1.08
C ALA A 9 39.58 -28.32 -1.72
N LEU A 10 38.44 -28.96 -1.40
CA LEU A 10 37.12 -28.42 -1.70
C LEU A 10 36.82 -27.25 -0.76
N ALA A 11 36.79 -26.03 -1.30
CA ALA A 11 36.23 -24.88 -0.61
C ALA A 11 34.70 -24.94 -0.67
N LEU A 12 34.07 -25.35 0.43
CA LEU A 12 32.64 -25.16 0.65
C LEU A 12 32.38 -23.68 0.96
N GLY A 13 31.98 -22.92 -0.04
CA GLY A 13 31.47 -21.57 0.16
C GLY A 13 30.08 -21.63 0.80
N LEU A 14 29.98 -21.23 2.07
CA LEU A 14 28.69 -20.87 2.66
C LEU A 14 28.18 -19.61 1.98
N VAL A 15 27.20 -19.76 1.08
CA VAL A 15 26.41 -18.63 0.59
C VAL A 15 25.46 -18.25 1.73
N ALA A 16 25.83 -17.24 2.52
CA ALA A 16 24.90 -16.62 3.45
C ALA A 16 23.79 -15.96 2.63
N THR A 17 22.58 -16.49 2.71
CA THR A 17 21.39 -15.83 2.18
C THR A 17 21.18 -14.57 3.01
N ALA A 18 21.45 -13.40 2.42
CA ALA A 18 21.09 -12.14 3.04
C ALA A 18 19.56 -12.08 3.15
N GLN A 19 19.03 -12.35 4.35
CA GLN A 19 17.62 -12.15 4.64
C GLN A 19 17.33 -10.66 4.41
N ALA A 20 16.33 -10.35 3.59
CA ALA A 20 15.91 -8.97 3.40
C ALA A 20 15.54 -8.38 4.77
N ALA A 21 16.18 -7.29 5.17
CA ALA A 21 15.87 -6.64 6.44
C ALA A 21 14.38 -6.25 6.45
N SER A 22 13.65 -6.63 7.50
CA SER A 22 12.26 -6.25 7.71
C SER A 22 12.17 -4.95 8.50
N PHE A 23 11.10 -4.18 8.29
CA PHE A 23 10.80 -3.02 9.13
C PHE A 23 10.72 -3.45 10.61
N PRO A 24 11.34 -2.72 11.56
CA PRO A 24 11.81 -1.33 11.50
C PRO A 24 13.27 -1.14 11.02
N TYR A 25 13.78 -2.10 10.24
CA TYR A 25 15.06 -2.08 9.52
C TYR A 25 16.29 -1.87 10.42
N THR A 26 16.12 -2.04 11.72
CA THR A 26 17.16 -1.99 12.76
C THR A 26 16.75 -2.96 13.87
N ASN A 27 17.75 -3.53 14.56
CA ASN A 27 17.52 -4.46 15.67
C ASN A 27 17.13 -3.69 16.94
N CYS A 28 16.06 -4.13 17.58
CA CYS A 28 15.53 -3.56 18.82
C CYS A 28 14.47 -4.53 19.39
N GLN A 29 14.14 -4.39 20.66
CA GLN A 29 13.12 -5.21 21.32
C GLN A 29 11.73 -4.68 20.97
N GLN A 30 10.97 -5.46 20.19
CA GLN A 30 9.60 -5.11 19.79
C GLN A 30 8.56 -5.46 20.87
N ALA A 31 8.77 -6.55 21.59
CA ALA A 31 7.87 -7.01 22.65
C ALA A 31 8.65 -7.70 23.79
N PRO A 32 8.12 -7.68 25.02
CA PRO A 32 6.95 -6.90 25.45
C PRO A 32 7.30 -5.40 25.60
N SER A 33 6.31 -4.52 25.40
CA SER A 33 6.44 -3.06 25.57
C SER A 33 5.18 -2.47 26.20
N SER A 34 5.32 -1.31 26.85
CA SER A 34 4.21 -0.55 27.42
C SER A 34 3.45 0.32 26.41
N TYR A 35 4.00 0.51 25.20
CA TYR A 35 3.42 1.39 24.20
C TYR A 35 2.88 0.59 23.02
N SER A 36 1.80 1.08 22.43
CA SER A 36 1.30 0.66 21.12
C SER A 36 0.67 1.84 20.40
N VAL A 37 0.48 1.73 19.10
CA VAL A 37 -0.33 2.65 18.30
C VAL A 37 -1.69 2.00 18.05
N ASN A 38 -2.77 2.74 18.33
CA ASN A 38 -4.12 2.29 18.03
C ASN A 38 -4.22 1.92 16.53
N SER A 39 -4.79 0.75 16.24
CA SER A 39 -4.87 0.21 14.88
C SER A 39 -5.69 1.07 13.92
N VAL A 40 -6.49 2.01 14.44
CA VAL A 40 -7.38 2.89 13.67
C VAL A 40 -6.80 4.30 13.58
N VAL A 41 -6.43 4.69 12.37
CA VAL A 41 -5.94 6.04 12.04
C VAL A 41 -7.11 6.99 11.80
N THR A 42 -7.11 8.13 12.48
CA THR A 42 -8.10 9.18 12.22
C THR A 42 -7.67 10.05 11.05
N VAL A 43 -8.57 10.24 10.07
CA VAL A 43 -8.31 11.10 8.90
C VAL A 43 -8.89 12.49 9.11
N LYS A 44 -8.09 13.53 8.90
CA LYS A 44 -8.48 14.94 9.01
C LYS A 44 -8.10 15.69 7.71
N PRO A 45 -8.95 16.60 7.20
CA PRO A 45 -8.57 17.45 6.08
C PRO A 45 -7.52 18.51 6.46
N PRO A 46 -6.63 18.91 5.53
CA PRO A 46 -6.29 18.24 4.27
C PRO A 46 -5.24 17.15 4.51
N SER A 47 -5.42 15.95 3.91
CA SER A 47 -4.44 14.84 3.89
C SER A 47 -3.67 14.61 5.21
N THR A 48 -4.36 14.72 6.33
CA THR A 48 -3.78 14.60 7.67
C THR A 48 -4.22 13.29 8.30
N TYR A 49 -3.26 12.52 8.81
CA TYR A 49 -3.45 11.18 9.36
C TYR A 49 -2.95 11.16 10.80
N CYS A 50 -3.85 10.85 11.72
CA CYS A 50 -3.60 10.94 13.16
C CYS A 50 -3.53 9.56 13.80
N PHE A 51 -2.41 9.29 14.45
CA PHE A 51 -2.04 8.05 15.12
C PHE A 51 -2.14 8.27 16.62
N LYS A 52 -2.99 7.50 17.29
CA LYS A 52 -3.18 7.60 18.74
C LYS A 52 -2.28 6.58 19.44
N ILE A 53 -1.51 7.04 20.41
CA ILE A 53 -0.68 6.16 21.25
C ILE A 53 -1.52 5.65 22.42
N GLU A 54 -1.33 4.38 22.76
CA GLU A 54 -1.92 3.73 23.92
C GLU A 54 -0.82 3.22 24.84
N VAL A 55 -0.97 3.45 26.14
CA VAL A 55 -0.05 2.95 27.17
C VAL A 55 -0.72 1.83 27.94
N ASN A 56 -0.27 0.60 27.70
CA ASN A 56 -0.75 -0.60 28.37
C ASN A 56 0.44 -1.45 28.77
N VAL A 57 0.74 -1.57 30.07
CA VAL A 57 1.83 -2.42 30.55
C VAL A 57 1.34 -3.87 30.61
N PRO A 58 1.86 -4.80 29.77
CA PRO A 58 1.42 -6.19 29.79
C PRO A 58 1.72 -6.85 31.15
N PRO A 59 0.89 -7.82 31.60
CA PRO A 59 1.17 -8.57 32.81
C PRO A 59 2.58 -9.20 32.77
N GLY A 60 3.38 -8.97 33.82
CA GLY A 60 4.75 -9.49 33.90
C GLY A 60 5.81 -8.73 33.09
N CYS A 61 5.45 -7.60 32.47
CA CYS A 61 6.40 -6.75 31.75
C CYS A 61 7.33 -6.01 32.75
N ASN A 62 8.51 -6.58 32.99
CA ASN A 62 9.52 -6.01 33.91
C ASN A 62 10.77 -5.47 33.18
N SER A 63 10.84 -5.62 31.86
CA SER A 63 11.99 -5.17 31.07
C SER A 63 12.07 -3.63 30.98
N TYR A 64 13.20 -3.13 30.49
CA TYR A 64 13.38 -1.70 30.22
C TYR A 64 12.28 -1.14 29.31
N CYS A 65 11.86 -1.88 28.27
CA CYS A 65 10.84 -1.43 27.31
C CYS A 65 9.41 -1.32 27.85
N CYS A 66 9.20 -1.73 29.09
CA CYS A 66 7.93 -1.58 29.82
C CYS A 66 7.84 -0.25 30.58
N LYS A 67 8.96 0.50 30.65
CA LYS A 67 9.11 1.75 31.42
C LYS A 67 9.90 2.82 30.68
N ALA A 68 10.33 2.51 29.45
CA ALA A 68 11.11 3.40 28.62
C ALA A 68 10.31 4.66 28.27
N ASP A 69 10.98 5.72 27.84
CA ASP A 69 10.34 6.89 27.27
C ASP A 69 9.96 6.65 25.80
N LEU A 70 9.32 7.62 25.18
CA LEU A 70 8.93 7.59 23.77
C LEU A 70 9.45 8.85 23.07
N ARG A 71 10.47 8.64 22.25
CA ARG A 71 11.25 9.71 21.62
C ARG A 71 10.95 9.87 20.13
N LYS A 72 10.63 8.80 19.42
CA LYS A 72 10.53 8.81 17.96
C LYS A 72 9.40 7.90 17.47
N PHE A 73 8.76 8.32 16.38
CA PHE A 73 7.73 7.57 15.64
C PHE A 73 8.19 7.39 14.19
N GLU A 74 7.99 6.20 13.64
CA GLU A 74 8.34 5.85 12.26
C GLU A 74 7.20 5.11 11.55
N LEU A 75 7.09 5.31 10.23
CA LEU A 75 6.25 4.52 9.33
C LEU A 75 7.13 3.83 8.28
N ASN A 76 6.75 2.62 7.90
CA ASN A 76 7.27 1.97 6.70
C ASN A 76 6.60 2.55 5.45
N VAL A 77 7.37 3.20 4.57
CA VAL A 77 6.80 3.97 3.46
C VAL A 77 7.34 3.54 2.10
N ASN A 78 6.49 3.72 1.09
CA ASN A 78 6.79 3.39 -0.28
C ASN A 78 7.94 4.28 -0.79
N PRO A 79 9.03 3.69 -1.32
CA PRO A 79 10.18 4.46 -1.78
C PRO A 79 9.86 5.52 -2.84
N SER A 80 8.80 5.32 -3.63
CA SER A 80 8.32 6.28 -4.62
C SER A 80 7.82 7.60 -4.01
N CYS A 81 7.48 7.62 -2.72
CA CYS A 81 7.06 8.82 -1.99
C CYS A 81 8.22 9.72 -1.58
N LYS A 82 9.46 9.21 -1.58
CA LYS A 82 10.66 10.00 -1.28
C LYS A 82 11.04 10.90 -2.46
N ILE A 83 10.25 11.94 -2.67
CA ILE A 83 10.42 12.93 -3.72
C ILE A 83 11.06 14.19 -3.13
N SER A 84 12.01 14.78 -3.85
CA SER A 84 12.67 16.01 -3.41
C SER A 84 11.66 17.16 -3.26
N GLY A 85 11.77 17.89 -2.15
CA GLY A 85 10.99 19.10 -1.86
C GLY A 85 9.55 18.86 -1.41
N VAL A 86 9.15 17.62 -1.10
CA VAL A 86 7.82 17.33 -0.54
C VAL A 86 7.62 18.05 0.79
N LYS A 87 6.47 18.69 0.96
CA LYS A 87 6.10 19.41 2.18
C LYS A 87 5.40 18.46 3.15
N LEU A 88 6.06 18.14 4.25
CA LEU A 88 5.48 17.42 5.38
C LEU A 88 5.43 18.32 6.62
N SER A 89 4.42 18.11 7.45
CA SER A 89 4.30 18.67 8.80
C SER A 89 3.68 17.64 9.74
N ALA A 90 3.94 17.79 11.04
CA ALA A 90 3.27 17.01 12.05
C ALA A 90 2.95 17.86 13.28
N THR A 91 1.96 17.39 14.02
CA THR A 91 1.61 17.89 15.35
C THR A 91 1.56 16.75 16.34
N LEU A 92 1.95 17.03 17.58
CA LEU A 92 1.70 16.19 18.74
C LEU A 92 0.65 16.87 19.61
N ASN A 93 -0.50 16.23 19.82
CA ASN A 93 -1.63 16.79 20.56
C ASN A 93 -2.07 18.18 20.03
N GLY A 94 -2.08 18.33 18.71
CA GLY A 94 -2.44 19.59 18.02
C GLY A 94 -1.36 20.67 18.01
N VAL A 95 -0.25 20.48 18.72
CA VAL A 95 0.90 21.41 18.73
C VAL A 95 1.94 20.95 17.70
N PRO A 96 2.49 21.84 16.84
CA PRO A 96 3.54 21.46 15.91
C PRO A 96 4.71 20.73 16.59
N THR A 97 5.16 19.62 16.00
CA THR A 97 6.29 18.86 16.56
C THR A 97 7.57 19.69 16.48
N ALA A 98 8.46 19.53 17.48
CA ALA A 98 9.75 20.23 17.52
C ALA A 98 10.63 19.89 16.30
N SER A 99 10.47 18.69 15.75
CA SER A 99 11.13 18.25 14.52
C SER A 99 10.10 17.96 13.44
N ARG A 100 10.33 18.48 12.24
CA ARG A 100 9.46 18.20 11.09
C ARG A 100 9.59 16.73 10.67
N PRO A 101 8.53 16.11 10.15
CA PRO A 101 8.64 14.78 9.55
C PRO A 101 9.59 14.77 8.36
N THR A 102 10.34 13.70 8.21
CA THR A 102 11.26 13.50 7.08
C THR A 102 11.07 12.12 6.45
N LEU A 103 11.38 12.02 5.15
CA LEU A 103 11.39 10.77 4.39
C LEU A 103 12.83 10.37 4.11
N ASP A 104 13.29 9.31 4.73
CA ASP A 104 14.70 8.94 4.77
C ASP A 104 14.92 7.52 4.25
N PRO A 105 16.08 7.24 3.63
CA PRO A 105 16.45 5.86 3.34
C PRO A 105 16.44 5.06 4.64
N ALA A 106 15.85 3.87 4.59
CA ALA A 106 15.83 3.00 5.75
C ALA A 106 17.26 2.53 6.09
N PRO A 107 17.59 2.40 7.38
CA PRO A 107 18.85 1.79 7.79
C PRO A 107 18.93 0.33 7.32
N ASN A 108 20.12 -0.19 7.06
CA ASN A 108 20.37 -1.62 6.75
C ASN A 108 19.59 -2.21 5.54
N THR A 109 18.93 -1.38 4.72
CA THR A 109 18.34 -1.79 3.44
C THR A 109 18.41 -0.68 2.42
N ALA A 110 18.97 -0.98 1.23
CA ALA A 110 19.11 0.02 0.16
C ALA A 110 17.77 0.41 -0.48
N ALA A 111 16.74 -0.43 -0.33
CA ALA A 111 15.45 -0.25 -0.99
C ALA A 111 14.34 0.28 -0.07
N GLY A 112 14.55 0.32 1.25
CA GLY A 112 13.53 0.80 2.19
C GLY A 112 13.53 2.32 2.35
N VAL A 113 12.38 2.89 2.66
CA VAL A 113 12.24 4.29 3.08
C VAL A 113 11.38 4.31 4.34
N ILE A 114 11.71 5.21 5.27
CA ILE A 114 10.92 5.49 6.46
C ILE A 114 10.45 6.94 6.47
N LEU A 115 9.22 7.18 6.94
CA LEU A 115 8.84 8.49 7.45
C LEU A 115 9.19 8.52 8.93
N ARG A 116 9.95 9.51 9.39
CA ARG A 116 10.32 9.63 10.81
C ARG A 116 9.92 10.98 11.42
N ILE A 117 9.55 10.94 12.69
CA ILE A 117 9.32 12.11 13.55
C ILE A 117 10.08 11.86 14.85
N THR A 118 10.99 12.75 15.19
CA THR A 118 11.87 12.63 16.37
C THR A 118 11.52 13.67 17.43
N ASN A 119 12.11 13.50 18.61
CA ASN A 119 11.98 14.42 19.74
C ASN A 119 10.53 14.62 20.20
N LEU A 120 9.77 13.52 20.27
CA LEU A 120 8.39 13.51 20.78
C LEU A 120 8.34 13.86 22.27
N GLY A 121 9.37 13.45 23.05
CA GLY A 121 9.51 13.82 24.45
C GLY A 121 8.40 13.27 25.35
N LEU A 122 7.77 12.17 24.93
CA LEU A 122 6.70 11.53 25.66
C LEU A 122 7.26 10.55 26.69
N THR A 123 6.55 10.41 27.80
CA THR A 123 6.82 9.48 28.89
C THR A 123 5.58 8.63 29.13
N MET A 124 5.65 7.60 29.97
CA MET A 124 4.47 6.79 30.29
C MET A 124 3.30 7.64 30.81
N ASP A 125 3.59 8.71 31.56
CA ASP A 125 2.56 9.58 32.13
C ASP A 125 1.89 10.52 31.11
N THR A 126 2.55 10.76 29.97
CA THR A 126 2.13 11.76 28.97
C THR A 126 1.80 11.17 27.61
N ALA A 127 2.18 9.91 27.38
CA ALA A 127 1.98 9.21 26.10
C ALA A 127 0.56 8.66 25.93
N ASP A 128 -0.14 8.32 27.00
CA ASP A 128 -1.46 7.68 26.86
C ASP A 128 -2.47 8.63 26.25
N GLY A 129 -3.06 8.20 25.13
CA GLY A 129 -3.97 9.00 24.34
C GLY A 129 -3.31 10.13 23.54
N ALA A 130 -1.98 10.27 23.58
CA ALA A 130 -1.28 11.25 22.78
C ALA A 130 -1.50 10.99 21.29
N GLU A 131 -1.80 12.03 20.52
CA GLU A 131 -2.15 11.95 19.10
C GLU A 131 -1.06 12.61 18.25
N ILE A 132 -0.39 11.81 17.42
CA ILE A 132 0.56 12.28 16.41
C ILE A 132 -0.20 12.42 15.10
N CYS A 133 -0.38 13.65 14.61
CA CYS A 133 -0.98 13.89 13.30
C CYS A 133 0.10 14.25 12.27
N VAL A 134 0.11 13.56 11.14
CA VAL A 134 1.02 13.79 10.02
C VAL A 134 0.23 14.33 8.85
N THR A 135 0.57 15.53 8.39
CA THR A 135 -0.01 16.14 7.19
C THR A 135 0.92 15.88 6.01
N LEU A 136 0.37 15.19 5.01
CA LEU A 136 1.06 14.92 3.76
C LEU A 136 0.83 16.07 2.77
N GLY A 137 1.80 16.29 1.89
CA GLY A 137 1.75 17.36 0.91
C GLY A 137 2.53 17.05 -0.35
N THR A 138 2.53 17.98 -1.29
CA THR A 138 3.29 17.90 -2.53
C THR A 138 4.53 18.79 -2.50
N ASN A 139 5.45 18.56 -3.42
CA ASN A 139 6.47 19.54 -3.77
C ASN A 139 5.89 20.65 -4.67
N SER A 140 6.74 21.59 -5.10
CA SER A 140 6.35 22.71 -5.98
C SER A 140 5.85 22.27 -7.37
N ALA A 141 6.15 21.03 -7.79
CA ALA A 141 5.68 20.45 -9.05
C ALA A 141 4.41 19.60 -8.88
N GLY A 142 3.73 19.67 -7.72
CA GLY A 142 2.51 18.92 -7.45
C GLY A 142 2.72 17.41 -7.22
N LYS A 143 3.97 16.96 -6.99
CA LYS A 143 4.28 15.55 -6.75
C LYS A 143 4.40 15.26 -5.25
N GLY A 144 3.78 14.17 -4.80
CA GLY A 144 3.85 13.69 -3.43
C GLY A 144 2.84 12.56 -3.20
N CYS A 145 2.99 11.82 -2.11
CA CYS A 145 1.98 10.87 -1.65
C CYS A 145 1.04 11.60 -0.70
N LEU A 146 -0.26 11.59 -0.97
CA LEU A 146 -1.28 12.36 -0.27
C LEU A 146 -2.27 11.49 0.50
N SER A 147 -2.07 10.18 0.50
CA SER A 147 -2.82 9.22 1.31
C SER A 147 -1.96 8.08 1.85
N LEU A 148 -2.47 7.35 2.85
CA LEU A 148 -1.79 6.16 3.37
C LEU A 148 -1.66 5.05 2.32
N ASP A 149 -2.64 4.87 1.43
CA ASP A 149 -2.55 3.92 0.31
C ASP A 149 -1.34 4.18 -0.59
N GLN A 150 -0.99 5.46 -0.74
CA GLN A 150 0.15 5.88 -1.54
C GLN A 150 1.44 5.82 -0.72
N LEU A 151 1.36 6.29 0.53
CA LEU A 151 2.50 6.46 1.42
C LEU A 151 3.05 5.14 1.92
N CYS A 152 2.21 4.21 2.34
CA CYS A 152 2.65 3.05 3.10
C CYS A 152 3.04 1.88 2.20
N VAL A 153 4.02 1.09 2.66
CA VAL A 153 4.21 -0.28 2.18
C VAL A 153 3.29 -1.17 3.02
N PRO A 154 2.25 -1.80 2.45
CA PRO A 154 1.37 -2.68 3.19
C PRO A 154 2.17 -3.81 3.86
N PRO A 155 1.80 -4.23 5.08
CA PRO A 155 2.35 -5.46 5.67
C PRO A 155 2.05 -6.66 4.76
N VAL A 156 2.78 -7.76 4.93
CA VAL A 156 2.54 -8.99 4.16
C VAL A 156 1.10 -9.47 4.40
N GLY A 157 0.32 -9.60 3.32
CA GLY A 157 -1.11 -9.94 3.39
C GLY A 157 -2.03 -8.78 3.76
N GLY A 158 -1.48 -7.59 4.02
CA GLY A 158 -2.23 -6.36 4.29
C GLY A 158 -2.78 -5.69 3.05
N VAL A 159 -3.70 -4.75 3.24
CA VAL A 159 -4.33 -3.98 2.17
C VAL A 159 -3.67 -2.61 1.96
N PRO A 160 -3.79 -1.98 0.77
CA PRO A 160 -3.37 -0.60 0.59
C PRO A 160 -3.99 0.31 1.65
N GLY A 161 -3.17 1.15 2.28
CA GLY A 161 -3.58 2.05 3.36
C GLY A 161 -3.22 1.55 4.75
N GLU A 162 -2.88 0.26 4.89
CA GLU A 162 -2.26 -0.27 6.10
C GLU A 162 -0.76 0.05 6.13
N CYS A 163 -0.29 0.45 7.30
CA CYS A 163 1.06 0.89 7.55
C CYS A 163 1.65 0.11 8.72
N ASN A 164 2.89 -0.32 8.61
CA ASN A 164 3.67 -0.68 9.80
C ASN A 164 4.16 0.61 10.46
N THR A 165 3.98 0.70 11.76
CA THR A 165 4.48 1.79 12.60
C THR A 165 5.54 1.27 13.55
N ALA A 166 6.48 2.11 13.97
CA ALA A 166 7.40 1.79 15.06
C ALA A 166 7.55 2.99 15.99
N LEU A 167 7.36 2.77 17.29
CA LEU A 167 7.70 3.74 18.32
C LEU A 167 9.11 3.45 18.84
N TRP A 168 9.83 4.44 19.32
CA TRP A 168 11.22 4.26 19.73
C TRP A 168 11.53 5.03 21.00
N ASP A 169 12.25 4.41 21.92
CA ASP A 169 12.76 5.07 23.12
C ASP A 169 14.04 5.88 22.85
N SER A 170 14.51 6.63 23.85
CA SER A 170 15.70 7.46 23.71
C SER A 170 17.01 6.69 23.49
N LYS A 171 17.09 5.43 23.92
CA LYS A 171 18.26 4.56 23.73
C LYS A 171 18.21 3.75 22.44
N PHE A 172 17.07 3.73 21.76
CA PHE A 172 16.80 2.91 20.58
C PHE A 172 16.88 1.40 20.85
N ASP A 173 16.65 1.00 22.10
CA ASP A 173 16.62 -0.41 22.51
C ASP A 173 15.22 -1.01 22.34
N CYS A 174 14.18 -0.18 22.37
CA CYS A 174 12.78 -0.57 22.34
C CYS A 174 12.11 -0.06 21.07
N CYS A 175 11.37 -0.94 20.40
CA CYS A 175 10.67 -0.60 19.17
C CYS A 175 9.37 -1.36 18.96
N PRO A 176 8.32 -1.17 19.79
CA PRO A 176 7.05 -1.82 19.50
C PRO A 176 6.57 -1.43 18.11
N VAL A 177 6.12 -2.45 17.37
CA VAL A 177 5.64 -2.34 15.99
C VAL A 177 4.17 -2.70 15.95
N ASP A 178 3.38 -1.83 15.35
CA ASP A 178 1.94 -2.04 15.17
C ASP A 178 1.55 -1.88 13.70
N ILE A 179 0.49 -2.58 13.30
CA ILE A 179 -0.18 -2.37 12.02
C ILE A 179 -1.35 -1.43 12.26
N VAL A 180 -1.37 -0.33 11.51
CA VAL A 180 -2.43 0.68 11.58
C VAL A 180 -3.01 0.90 10.20
N GLY A 181 -4.28 1.24 10.13
CA GLY A 181 -4.93 1.62 8.89
C GLY A 181 -5.99 2.66 9.17
N VAL A 182 -6.43 3.37 8.14
CA VAL A 182 -7.69 4.10 8.26
C VAL A 182 -8.79 3.07 8.56
N PRO A 183 -9.74 3.35 9.47
CA PRO A 183 -10.92 2.51 9.57
C PRO A 183 -11.48 2.43 8.16
N ASP A 184 -11.74 1.22 7.68
CA ASP A 184 -12.45 1.04 6.43
C ASP A 184 -13.66 1.96 6.49
N GLN A 185 -13.66 3.06 5.70
CA GLN A 185 -14.89 3.78 5.45
C GLN A 185 -15.88 2.69 5.05
N PRO A 186 -17.07 2.61 5.66
CA PRO A 186 -17.95 1.45 5.56
C PRO A 186 -17.96 0.99 4.12
N LEU A 187 -17.24 -0.11 3.89
CA LEU A 187 -16.92 -0.51 2.55
C LEU A 187 -18.26 -0.81 1.92
N VAL A 188 -18.54 -0.18 0.80
CA VAL A 188 -19.42 -0.82 -0.15
C VAL A 188 -18.60 -1.99 -0.70
N VAL A 189 -18.52 -3.08 0.07
CA VAL A 189 -17.97 -4.35 -0.41
C VAL A 189 -18.84 -4.67 -1.63
N PRO A 190 -18.25 -4.70 -2.83
CA PRO A 190 -19.03 -5.01 -4.02
C PRO A 190 -19.75 -6.32 -3.75
N PRO A 191 -21.06 -6.45 -4.02
CA PRO A 191 -21.73 -7.73 -3.87
C PRO A 191 -20.99 -8.77 -4.72
N ILE A 192 -20.32 -9.71 -4.05
CA ILE A 192 -19.57 -10.79 -4.71
C ILE A 192 -20.58 -11.86 -5.10
N ASN A 193 -21.08 -11.81 -6.32
CA ASN A 193 -22.02 -12.79 -6.85
C ASN A 193 -21.32 -14.04 -7.43
N CYS A 194 -20.07 -14.31 -7.08
CA CYS A 194 -19.30 -15.45 -7.55
C CYS A 194 -18.59 -16.18 -6.42
N THR A 195 -18.62 -17.51 -6.48
CA THR A 195 -17.86 -18.40 -5.60
C THR A 195 -16.41 -18.44 -6.10
N CYS A 196 -15.59 -17.48 -5.66
CA CYS A 196 -14.17 -17.42 -5.99
C CYS A 196 -13.34 -16.93 -4.80
N ASP A 197 -12.07 -17.29 -4.76
CA ASP A 197 -11.13 -16.79 -3.76
C ASP A 197 -10.79 -15.33 -4.08
N TYR A 198 -11.29 -14.42 -3.25
CA TYR A 198 -11.10 -12.98 -3.38
C TYR A 198 -9.94 -12.44 -2.55
N ASN A 199 -9.17 -13.30 -1.87
CA ASN A 199 -8.04 -12.86 -1.07
C ASN A 199 -6.93 -12.29 -1.97
N PRO A 200 -6.40 -11.10 -1.68
CA PRO A 200 -5.19 -10.59 -2.31
C PRO A 200 -4.06 -11.62 -2.28
N GLY A 201 -3.28 -11.73 -3.36
CA GLY A 201 -2.19 -12.71 -3.44
C GLY A 201 -2.62 -14.15 -3.71
N SER A 202 -3.89 -14.41 -4.05
CA SER A 202 -4.32 -15.72 -4.58
C SER A 202 -3.90 -15.96 -6.04
N THR A 203 -3.47 -14.91 -6.76
CA THR A 203 -2.94 -14.98 -8.13
C THR A 203 -1.69 -14.09 -8.23
N PRO A 204 -0.83 -14.25 -9.26
CA PRO A 204 0.32 -13.38 -9.45
C PRO A 204 -0.06 -11.96 -9.87
N PHE A 205 -1.32 -11.66 -10.21
CA PHE A 205 -1.73 -10.35 -10.69
C PHE A 205 -2.17 -9.44 -9.53
N VAL A 206 -1.70 -8.19 -9.55
CA VAL A 206 -1.96 -7.19 -8.52
C VAL A 206 -2.44 -5.90 -9.17
N ALA A 207 -3.45 -5.26 -8.57
CA ALA A 207 -3.89 -3.91 -8.97
C ALA A 207 -3.74 -2.97 -7.77
N SER A 208 -2.64 -2.22 -7.68
CA SER A 208 -2.38 -1.38 -6.51
C SER A 208 -1.67 -0.08 -6.89
N GLY A 209 -1.77 0.92 -6.02
CA GLY A 209 -1.15 2.23 -6.21
C GLY A 209 -2.15 3.28 -6.72
N ILE A 210 -1.66 4.18 -7.55
CA ILE A 210 -2.37 5.41 -7.94
C ILE A 210 -2.79 5.36 -9.40
N ALA A 211 -4.06 5.62 -9.68
CA ALA A 211 -4.51 5.81 -11.06
C ALA A 211 -3.92 7.10 -11.66
N THR A 212 -3.31 7.03 -12.84
CA THR A 212 -2.79 8.21 -13.54
C THR A 212 -3.89 8.88 -14.36
N ALA A 213 -3.94 10.20 -14.41
CA ALA A 213 -4.89 10.96 -15.23
C ALA A 213 -4.22 11.63 -16.44
N THR A 214 -4.87 11.61 -17.60
CA THR A 214 -4.50 12.37 -18.79
C THR A 214 -5.70 13.16 -19.27
N VAL A 215 -5.60 14.49 -19.23
CA VAL A 215 -6.69 15.40 -19.53
C VAL A 215 -6.63 15.83 -20.99
N ASN A 216 -7.76 15.71 -21.68
CA ASN A 216 -8.03 16.26 -23.00
C ASN A 216 -9.15 17.29 -22.90
N ALA A 217 -9.33 18.13 -23.93
CA ALA A 217 -10.34 19.20 -23.91
C ALA A 217 -11.79 18.72 -23.67
N LYS A 218 -12.09 17.44 -23.93
CA LYS A 218 -13.45 16.87 -23.82
C LYS A 218 -13.55 15.69 -22.86
N THR A 219 -12.42 15.11 -22.46
CA THR A 219 -12.37 13.85 -21.70
C THR A 219 -11.17 13.81 -20.79
N THR A 220 -11.24 12.98 -19.75
CA THR A 220 -10.10 12.63 -18.92
C THR A 220 -9.96 11.11 -18.90
N THR A 221 -8.78 10.62 -19.27
CA THR A 221 -8.45 9.20 -19.22
C THR A 221 -7.76 8.89 -17.91
N TYR A 222 -8.34 7.97 -17.14
CA TYR A 222 -7.76 7.48 -15.89
C TYR A 222 -7.27 6.05 -16.08
N CYS A 223 -5.98 5.80 -15.83
CA CYS A 223 -5.37 4.49 -15.99
C CYS A 223 -4.96 3.92 -14.64
N MET A 224 -5.55 2.79 -14.28
CA MET A 224 -5.26 2.03 -13.07
C MET A 224 -4.13 1.02 -13.37
N PRO A 225 -3.04 1.02 -12.58
CA PRO A 225 -1.91 0.13 -12.79
C PRO A 225 -2.25 -1.33 -12.47
N ILE A 226 -1.73 -2.24 -13.28
CA ILE A 226 -1.69 -3.67 -13.06
C ILE A 226 -0.21 -4.09 -13.04
N SER A 227 0.15 -4.91 -12.06
CA SER A 227 1.50 -5.45 -11.90
C SER A 227 1.44 -6.95 -11.61
N THR A 228 2.62 -7.55 -11.47
CA THR A 228 2.75 -8.98 -11.18
C THR A 228 3.69 -9.20 -10.00
N THR A 229 3.42 -10.20 -9.18
CA THR A 229 4.25 -10.64 -8.05
C THR A 229 4.63 -12.12 -8.20
N THR A 230 5.80 -12.49 -7.67
CA THR A 230 6.20 -13.89 -7.47
C THR A 230 5.72 -14.45 -6.13
N ASP A 231 5.36 -13.56 -5.21
CA ASP A 231 4.97 -13.90 -3.84
C ASP A 231 3.45 -14.00 -3.77
N TYR A 232 2.92 -15.14 -4.20
CA TYR A 232 1.49 -15.44 -4.18
C TYR A 232 1.25 -16.89 -3.76
N VAL A 233 0.12 -17.15 -3.11
CA VAL A 233 -0.25 -18.48 -2.60
C VAL A 233 -1.62 -18.85 -3.16
N PRO A 234 -1.68 -19.55 -4.29
CA PRO A 234 -2.95 -19.92 -4.90
C PRO A 234 -3.65 -20.98 -4.04
N SER A 235 -4.85 -20.67 -3.55
CA SER A 235 -5.69 -21.62 -2.80
C SER A 235 -6.90 -22.02 -3.65
N GLY A 236 -6.93 -23.26 -4.14
CA GLY A 236 -8.07 -23.76 -4.93
C GLY A 236 -8.28 -23.10 -6.30
N CYS A 237 -7.34 -22.26 -6.76
CA CYS A 237 -7.48 -21.47 -7.98
C CYS A 237 -7.34 -22.26 -9.30
N GLY A 238 -6.71 -23.44 -9.27
CA GLY A 238 -6.18 -24.05 -10.50
C GLY A 238 -5.09 -23.18 -11.14
N ALA A 239 -5.03 -23.12 -12.47
CA ALA A 239 -4.04 -22.32 -13.19
C ALA A 239 -4.30 -20.81 -13.02
N VAL A 240 -3.26 -20.05 -12.67
CA VAL A 240 -3.30 -18.61 -12.39
C VAL A 240 -2.32 -17.80 -13.24
N ASP A 241 -1.85 -18.38 -14.34
CA ASP A 241 -0.87 -17.79 -15.27
C ASP A 241 -1.47 -16.77 -16.25
N ASN A 242 -2.81 -16.66 -16.30
CA ASN A 242 -3.53 -15.77 -17.20
C ASN A 242 -4.62 -14.96 -16.49
N LEU A 243 -4.59 -13.64 -16.68
CA LEU A 243 -5.61 -12.69 -16.30
C LEU A 243 -6.67 -12.62 -17.40
N LEU A 244 -7.82 -13.23 -17.15
CA LEU A 244 -8.91 -13.38 -18.10
C LEU A 244 -9.73 -12.09 -18.25
N LYS A 245 -10.11 -11.49 -17.11
CA LYS A 245 -10.95 -10.28 -17.05
C LYS A 245 -10.63 -9.46 -15.81
N VAL A 246 -10.95 -8.17 -15.90
CA VAL A 246 -11.00 -7.27 -14.73
C VAL A 246 -12.41 -6.72 -14.58
N GLU A 247 -12.89 -6.69 -13.35
CA GLU A 247 -14.17 -6.07 -13.01
C GLU A 247 -13.94 -4.92 -12.04
N LEU A 248 -14.37 -3.72 -12.42
CA LEU A 248 -14.34 -2.52 -11.59
C LEU A 248 -15.70 -2.31 -10.96
N TYR A 249 -15.74 -2.15 -9.64
CA TYR A 249 -16.95 -1.72 -8.95
C TYR A 249 -17.14 -0.21 -9.10
N ALA A 250 -18.14 0.18 -9.89
CA ALA A 250 -18.37 1.53 -10.35
C ALA A 250 -19.86 1.86 -10.42
N LYS A 251 -20.23 3.13 -10.21
CA LYS A 251 -21.61 3.61 -10.26
C LYS A 251 -22.15 3.48 -11.68
N GLN A 252 -23.03 2.50 -11.90
CA GLN A 252 -23.65 2.26 -13.22
C GLN A 252 -24.50 3.45 -13.69
N ALA A 253 -25.00 4.28 -12.76
CA ALA A 253 -25.67 5.55 -13.05
C ALA A 253 -24.80 6.52 -13.88
N LEU A 254 -23.47 6.39 -13.81
CA LEU A 254 -22.52 7.20 -14.57
C LEU A 254 -22.04 6.51 -15.87
N SER A 255 -22.70 5.42 -16.30
CA SER A 255 -22.37 4.71 -17.53
C SER A 255 -22.34 5.61 -18.76
N ALA A 256 -23.24 6.58 -18.86
CA ALA A 256 -23.28 7.57 -19.94
C ALA A 256 -22.07 8.54 -19.94
N SER A 257 -21.33 8.63 -18.83
CA SER A 257 -20.10 9.43 -18.74
C SER A 257 -18.87 8.69 -19.26
N ILE A 258 -18.93 7.36 -19.42
CA ILE A 258 -17.84 6.56 -19.98
C ILE A 258 -17.85 6.69 -21.51
N LYS A 259 -16.70 7.05 -22.09
CA LYS A 259 -16.49 7.15 -23.53
C LYS A 259 -15.88 5.88 -24.10
N SER A 260 -14.85 5.38 -23.46
CA SER A 260 -14.14 4.18 -23.88
C SER A 260 -13.47 3.53 -22.67
N LEU A 261 -13.18 2.23 -22.82
CA LEU A 261 -12.26 1.53 -21.96
C LEU A 261 -11.03 1.16 -22.78
N SER A 262 -9.85 1.09 -22.18
CA SER A 262 -8.65 0.65 -22.89
C SER A 262 -7.81 -0.29 -22.05
N LEU A 263 -7.20 -1.26 -22.71
CA LEU A 263 -6.23 -2.19 -22.18
C LEU A 263 -4.86 -1.80 -22.71
N VAL A 264 -3.91 -1.49 -21.83
CA VAL A 264 -2.55 -1.09 -22.17
C VAL A 264 -1.60 -2.15 -21.61
N PRO A 265 -1.29 -3.21 -22.37
CA PRO A 265 -0.35 -4.23 -21.92
C PRO A 265 1.07 -3.69 -21.89
N ALA A 266 1.94 -4.35 -21.13
CA ALA A 266 3.37 -4.06 -21.11
C ALA A 266 4.05 -4.31 -22.46
N THR A 267 3.56 -5.31 -23.18
CA THR A 267 4.04 -5.73 -24.50
C THR A 267 2.88 -5.85 -25.48
N GLY A 268 3.08 -5.35 -26.70
CA GLY A 268 2.05 -5.27 -27.73
C GLY A 268 1.32 -3.93 -27.76
N SER A 269 0.27 -3.85 -28.58
CA SER A 269 -0.49 -2.62 -28.78
C SER A 269 -1.64 -2.48 -27.79
N PRO A 270 -1.98 -1.24 -27.36
CA PRO A 270 -3.20 -0.98 -26.63
C PRO A 270 -4.45 -1.43 -27.40
N VAL A 271 -5.46 -1.89 -26.67
CA VAL A 271 -6.75 -2.31 -27.22
C VAL A 271 -7.86 -1.48 -26.60
N THR A 272 -8.68 -0.84 -27.42
CA THR A 272 -9.88 -0.14 -26.96
C THR A 272 -11.06 -1.11 -26.90
N LEU A 273 -11.80 -1.06 -25.79
CA LEU A 273 -13.02 -1.83 -25.57
C LEU A 273 -14.21 -0.86 -25.45
N SER A 274 -15.38 -1.36 -25.85
CA SER A 274 -16.64 -0.70 -25.50
C SER A 274 -16.95 -0.92 -24.02
N ALA A 275 -17.58 0.07 -23.39
CA ALA A 275 -18.02 -0.07 -22.00
C ALA A 275 -19.05 -1.19 -21.90
N SER A 276 -18.73 -2.22 -21.11
CA SER A 276 -19.61 -3.35 -20.84
C SER A 276 -19.88 -3.42 -19.35
N TRP A 277 -21.11 -3.72 -18.96
CA TRP A 277 -21.53 -3.78 -17.57
C TRP A 277 -21.97 -5.19 -17.16
N GLY A 278 -22.06 -5.43 -15.85
CA GLY A 278 -22.79 -6.53 -15.27
C GLY A 278 -24.29 -6.44 -15.51
N GLY A 279 -25.06 -7.24 -14.77
CA GLY A 279 -26.52 -7.12 -14.78
C GLY A 279 -26.99 -5.73 -14.35
N ALA A 280 -28.26 -5.43 -14.57
CA ALA A 280 -28.85 -4.18 -14.10
C ALA A 280 -28.61 -4.00 -12.59
N ASN A 281 -28.18 -2.80 -12.20
CA ASN A 281 -27.85 -2.41 -10.82
C ASN A 281 -26.69 -3.18 -10.17
N SER A 282 -25.91 -3.95 -10.94
CA SER A 282 -24.78 -4.68 -10.35
C SER A 282 -23.62 -3.76 -10.00
N ASN A 283 -23.54 -2.56 -10.60
CA ASN A 283 -22.41 -1.63 -10.45
C ASN A 283 -21.05 -2.27 -10.82
N ILE A 284 -21.04 -3.16 -11.80
CA ILE A 284 -19.82 -3.84 -12.27
C ILE A 284 -19.51 -3.41 -13.69
N LEU A 285 -18.44 -2.63 -13.87
CA LEU A 285 -17.87 -2.32 -15.17
C LEU A 285 -16.85 -3.39 -15.55
N LYS A 286 -16.95 -3.91 -16.77
CA LYS A 286 -16.16 -5.06 -17.23
C LYS A 286 -15.11 -4.66 -18.24
N PHE A 287 -13.87 -5.03 -17.96
CA PHE A 287 -12.78 -5.10 -18.91
C PHE A 287 -12.68 -6.56 -19.35
N THR A 288 -13.30 -6.89 -20.48
CA THR A 288 -13.32 -8.27 -20.98
C THR A 288 -13.40 -8.28 -22.51
N PRO A 289 -12.63 -9.13 -23.20
CA PRO A 289 -11.57 -9.99 -22.66
C PRO A 289 -10.26 -9.23 -22.39
N VAL A 290 -9.51 -9.62 -21.36
CA VAL A 290 -8.15 -9.09 -21.09
C VAL A 290 -7.09 -10.04 -21.65
N ASN A 291 -7.13 -11.32 -21.28
CA ASN A 291 -6.24 -12.39 -21.78
C ASN A 291 -4.75 -12.02 -21.70
N TRP A 292 -4.30 -11.59 -20.53
CA TRP A 292 -2.89 -11.26 -20.29
C TRP A 292 -2.21 -12.37 -19.50
N ASN A 293 -1.11 -12.89 -20.03
CA ASN A 293 -0.14 -13.63 -19.22
C ASN A 293 0.66 -12.66 -18.33
N VAL A 294 1.49 -13.22 -17.44
CA VAL A 294 2.38 -12.45 -16.56
C VAL A 294 3.17 -11.38 -17.33
N ALA A 295 3.81 -11.74 -18.43
CA ALA A 295 4.62 -10.82 -19.23
C ALA A 295 3.84 -9.62 -19.80
N LYS A 296 2.57 -9.83 -20.20
CA LYS A 296 1.71 -8.73 -20.65
C LYS A 296 1.18 -7.88 -19.51
N ALA A 297 1.00 -8.47 -18.33
CA ALA A 297 0.45 -7.80 -17.14
C ALA A 297 1.50 -7.01 -16.34
N THR A 298 2.80 -7.34 -16.44
CA THR A 298 3.88 -6.64 -15.72
C THR A 298 3.96 -5.16 -16.13
N ASN A 299 3.53 -4.24 -15.26
CA ASN A 299 3.44 -2.79 -15.54
C ASN A 299 2.36 -2.40 -16.57
N ALA A 300 1.36 -3.26 -16.76
CA ALA A 300 0.22 -2.94 -17.60
C ALA A 300 -0.72 -1.92 -16.95
N LYS A 301 -1.70 -1.45 -17.71
CA LYS A 301 -2.73 -0.54 -17.21
C LYS A 301 -4.07 -0.86 -17.83
N ILE A 302 -5.14 -0.72 -17.06
CA ILE A 302 -6.50 -0.62 -17.61
C ILE A 302 -6.96 0.82 -17.46
N CYS A 303 -7.61 1.37 -18.48
CA CYS A 303 -7.97 2.78 -18.53
C CYS A 303 -9.47 2.98 -18.76
N VAL A 304 -10.04 3.98 -18.10
CA VAL A 304 -11.39 4.48 -18.33
C VAL A 304 -11.29 5.90 -18.85
N GLU A 305 -11.87 6.16 -20.02
CA GLU A 305 -12.03 7.52 -20.54
C GLU A 305 -13.39 8.06 -20.11
N LEU A 306 -13.38 9.16 -19.37
CA LEU A 306 -14.58 9.83 -18.86
C LEU A 306 -14.81 11.17 -19.54
N LYS A 307 -16.06 11.57 -19.71
CA LYS A 307 -16.44 12.93 -20.11
C LYS A 307 -15.81 13.96 -19.16
N ALA A 308 -15.44 15.11 -19.71
CA ALA A 308 -15.01 16.26 -18.90
C ALA A 308 -16.02 16.57 -17.78
N GLY A 309 -15.51 16.84 -16.58
CA GLY A 309 -16.33 17.10 -15.38
C GLY A 309 -16.73 15.84 -14.60
N THR A 310 -16.45 14.63 -15.07
CA THR A 310 -16.57 13.40 -14.26
C THR A 310 -15.18 12.90 -13.87
N THR A 311 -14.95 12.75 -12.57
CA THR A 311 -13.70 12.22 -12.03
C THR A 311 -13.75 10.70 -11.86
N LEU A 312 -12.58 10.08 -11.70
CA LEU A 312 -12.54 8.66 -11.33
C LEU A 312 -13.20 8.41 -9.97
N SER A 313 -13.05 9.34 -9.01
CA SER A 313 -13.70 9.23 -7.69
C SER A 313 -15.22 9.33 -7.79
N ASP A 314 -15.74 10.10 -8.74
CA ASP A 314 -17.19 10.16 -9.01
C ASP A 314 -17.69 8.81 -9.53
N LEU A 315 -16.95 8.21 -10.49
CA LEU A 315 -17.27 6.92 -11.06
C LEU A 315 -17.21 5.80 -10.01
N CYS A 316 -16.18 5.80 -9.18
CA CYS A 316 -16.03 4.87 -8.07
C CYS A 316 -16.92 5.27 -6.88
N PHE A 317 -16.94 4.45 -5.82
CA PHE A 317 -17.71 4.74 -4.60
C PHE A 317 -16.88 5.54 -3.59
N GLY A 318 -16.03 6.46 -4.06
CA GLY A 318 -15.15 7.26 -3.22
C GLY A 318 -13.76 7.50 -3.83
N PRO A 319 -12.75 7.84 -3.01
CA PRO A 319 -11.39 8.13 -3.46
C PRO A 319 -10.60 6.87 -3.86
N THR A 320 -11.20 5.69 -3.73
CA THR A 320 -10.62 4.40 -4.08
C THR A 320 -11.56 3.63 -4.99
N CYS A 321 -10.98 2.91 -5.93
CA CYS A 321 -11.66 2.05 -6.87
C CYS A 321 -11.38 0.60 -6.50
N SER A 322 -12.43 -0.22 -6.47
CA SER A 322 -12.35 -1.65 -6.13
C SER A 322 -12.33 -2.49 -7.41
N LEU A 323 -11.30 -3.32 -7.58
CA LEU A 323 -11.09 -4.13 -8.78
C LEU A 323 -10.97 -5.61 -8.42
N PHE A 324 -11.68 -6.46 -9.15
CA PHE A 324 -11.51 -7.92 -9.11
C PHE A 324 -10.72 -8.38 -10.34
N LEU A 325 -9.66 -9.15 -10.12
CA LEU A 325 -8.82 -9.72 -11.19
C LEU A 325 -9.11 -11.21 -11.31
N PHE A 326 -9.66 -11.67 -12.44
CA PHE A 326 -10.07 -13.07 -12.57
C PHE A 326 -9.09 -13.90 -13.37
N ASN A 327 -8.77 -15.09 -12.86
CA ASN A 327 -8.04 -16.09 -13.64
C ASN A 327 -8.95 -16.80 -14.67
N SER A 328 -8.36 -17.67 -15.49
CA SER A 328 -9.04 -18.32 -16.62
C SER A 328 -10.29 -19.13 -16.24
N ASN A 329 -10.28 -19.85 -15.12
CA ASN A 329 -11.43 -20.63 -14.66
C ASN A 329 -12.36 -19.84 -13.72
N LYS A 330 -12.02 -18.58 -13.43
CA LYS A 330 -12.74 -17.68 -12.50
C LYS A 330 -12.84 -18.20 -11.07
N ALA A 331 -12.02 -19.19 -10.69
CA ALA A 331 -11.96 -19.71 -9.34
C ALA A 331 -11.27 -18.74 -8.38
N CYS A 332 -10.38 -17.87 -8.90
CA CYS A 332 -9.74 -16.81 -8.13
C CYS A 332 -10.00 -15.45 -8.74
N CYS A 333 -10.32 -14.51 -7.84
CA CYS A 333 -10.83 -13.18 -8.14
C CYS A 333 -10.32 -12.16 -7.10
N PRO A 334 -9.02 -12.10 -6.80
CA PRO A 334 -8.51 -11.22 -5.75
C PRO A 334 -9.03 -9.79 -5.92
N LEU A 335 -9.54 -9.25 -4.81
CA LEU A 335 -10.05 -7.90 -4.72
C LEU A 335 -8.91 -6.97 -4.33
N TYR A 336 -8.67 -5.95 -5.15
CA TYR A 336 -7.69 -4.93 -4.87
C TYR A 336 -8.29 -3.52 -4.91
N ARG A 337 -7.53 -2.56 -4.38
CA ARG A 337 -7.89 -1.15 -4.36
C ARG A 337 -6.83 -0.31 -5.08
N VAL A 338 -7.31 0.63 -5.89
CA VAL A 338 -6.50 1.64 -6.56
C VAL A 338 -7.01 3.01 -6.15
N SER A 339 -6.12 3.85 -5.64
CA SER A 339 -6.49 5.23 -5.27
C SER A 339 -6.68 6.08 -6.52
N SER A 340 -7.75 6.87 -6.55
CA SER A 340 -7.91 7.92 -7.56
C SER A 340 -7.02 9.11 -7.19
N LEU A 341 -6.35 9.71 -8.18
CA LEU A 341 -5.73 11.03 -7.99
C LEU A 341 -6.80 12.07 -7.62
N PRO A 342 -6.54 12.98 -6.67
CA PRO A 342 -7.25 14.25 -6.66
C PRO A 342 -6.91 14.98 -7.96
N VAL A 343 -7.93 15.29 -8.77
CA VAL A 343 -7.75 16.12 -9.96
C VAL A 343 -7.42 17.54 -9.46
N PRO A 344 -6.34 18.18 -9.96
CA PRO A 344 -6.05 19.58 -9.63
C PRO A 344 -7.15 20.52 -10.11
#